data_AF-A0A349AWF5-F1
#
_entry.id   AF-A0A349AWF5-F1
#
_cell.length_a   1.000
_cell.length_b   1.000
_cell.length_c   1.000
_cell.angle_alpha   90.00
_cell.angle_beta   90.00
_cell.angle_gamma   90.00
#
_symmetry.space_group_name_H-M   'P 1'
#
loop_
_entity.id
_entity.type
_entity.pdbx_description
1 polymer ?
#
loop_
_entity_poly.entity_id
_entity_poly.type
_entity_poly.pdbx_seq_one_letter_code
_entity_poly.pdbx_strand_id
1 'polypeptide(L)'
;MAVDYTTLSDADLIQAESRAERELAESMFRLRMGQQTDSSKPGKLRREIARVRTEARSRELERDLDKDALRNKYGRMPVTVASPAPAQGGFLQGIADQIGEGAE
;
A
#
# COMPACT_ATOMS: atom_id res chain seq x y z
N MET A 1 -7.44 0.55 -14.10
CA MET A 1 -8.78 0.77 -13.52
C MET A 1 -8.63 1.85 -12.45
N ALA A 2 -9.29 3.00 -12.60
CA ALA A 2 -9.20 4.06 -11.59
C ALA A 2 -10.00 3.59 -10.36
N VAL A 3 -9.41 3.67 -9.16
CA VAL A 3 -10.14 3.38 -7.92
C VAL A 3 -11.15 4.50 -7.71
N ASP A 4 -12.41 4.12 -7.51
CA ASP A 4 -13.45 5.06 -7.11
C ASP A 4 -13.47 5.18 -5.59
N TYR A 5 -12.99 6.33 -5.09
CA TYR A 5 -12.86 6.59 -3.65
C TYR A 5 -14.19 6.92 -2.97
N THR A 6 -15.23 7.29 -3.74
CA THR A 6 -16.54 7.67 -3.20
C THR A 6 -17.28 6.50 -2.55
N THR A 7 -17.00 5.27 -3.01
CA THR A 7 -17.65 4.05 -2.54
C THR A 7 -16.94 3.41 -1.34
N LEU A 8 -15.72 3.84 -1.01
CA LEU A 8 -14.94 3.27 0.08
C LEU A 8 -15.50 3.70 1.44
N SER A 9 -15.34 2.85 2.46
CA SER A 9 -15.55 3.26 3.84
C SER A 9 -14.49 4.28 4.27
N ASP A 10 -14.75 5.07 5.31
CA ASP A 10 -13.77 6.05 5.79
C ASP A 10 -12.46 5.39 6.24
N ALA A 11 -12.55 4.19 6.82
CA ALA A 11 -11.37 3.43 7.22
C ALA A 11 -10.57 2.96 6.00
N ASP A 12 -11.24 2.42 4.98
CA ASP A 12 -10.59 1.95 3.75
C ASP A 12 -9.99 3.10 2.95
N LEU A 13 -10.63 4.27 2.97
CA LEU A 13 -10.13 5.50 2.35
C LEU A 13 -8.79 5.92 2.96
N ILE A 14 -8.69 5.96 4.29
CA ILE A 14 -7.45 6.31 5.00
C ILE A 14 -6.39 5.20 4.86
N GLN A 15 -6.79 3.93 4.77
CA GLN A 15 -5.86 2.84 4.46
C GLN A 15 -5.31 2.94 3.04
N ALA A 16 -6.14 3.34 2.06
CA ALA A 16 -5.73 3.59 0.70
C ALA A 16 -4.70 4.74 0.63
N GLU A 17 -4.93 5.84 1.37
CA GLU A 17 -3.93 6.91 1.53
C GLU A 17 -2.61 6.34 2.06
N SER A 18 -2.67 5.62 3.18
CA SER A 18 -1.48 5.06 3.86
C SER A 18 -0.72 4.06 2.98
N ARG A 19 -1.43 3.33 2.11
CA ARG A 19 -0.82 2.42 1.13
C ARG A 19 -0.11 3.20 0.03
N ALA A 20 -0.76 4.20 -0.54
CA ALA A 20 -0.19 5.04 -1.59
C ALA A 20 1.03 5.84 -1.09
N GLU A 21 1.02 6.31 0.16
CA GLU A 21 2.16 6.99 0.79
C GLU A 21 3.39 6.06 0.91
N ARG A 22 3.19 4.82 1.37
CA ARG A 22 4.27 3.80 1.46
C ARG A 22 4.82 3.45 0.08
N GLU A 23 3.95 3.22 -0.89
CA GLU A 23 4.36 2.91 -2.26
C GLU A 23 5.07 4.10 -2.91
N LEU A 24 4.68 5.34 -2.59
CA LEU A 24 5.38 6.53 -3.05
C LEU A 24 6.78 6.61 -2.46
N ALA A 25 6.95 6.34 -1.16
CA ALA A 25 8.26 6.33 -0.52
C ALA A 25 9.19 5.27 -1.15
N GLU A 26 8.68 4.06 -1.37
CA GLU A 26 9.40 2.97 -2.03
C GLU A 26 9.77 3.31 -3.48
N SER A 27 8.82 3.88 -4.23
CA SER A 27 9.01 4.33 -5.61
C SER A 27 10.05 5.45 -5.71
N MET A 28 10.01 6.41 -4.79
CA MET A 28 11.02 7.48 -4.72
C MET A 28 12.41 6.93 -4.36
N PHE A 29 12.47 5.94 -3.47
CA PHE A 29 13.73 5.27 -3.11
C PHE A 29 14.33 4.53 -4.31
N ARG A 30 13.54 3.67 -4.97
CA ARG A 30 13.97 2.94 -6.17
C ARG A 30 14.39 3.88 -7.30
N LEU A 31 13.68 5.01 -7.48
CA LEU A 31 14.03 6.02 -8.48
C LEU A 31 15.42 6.62 -8.20
N ARG A 32 15.72 6.94 -6.94
CA ARG A 32 17.05 7.44 -6.53
C ARG A 32 18.16 6.41 -6.72
N MET A 33 17.84 5.12 -6.55
CA MET A 33 18.78 4.01 -6.75
C MET A 33 18.94 3.60 -8.22
N GLY A 34 18.23 4.23 -9.17
CA GLY A 34 18.24 3.82 -10.57
C GLY A 34 17.56 2.47 -10.85
N GLN A 35 16.81 1.94 -9.88
CA GLN A 35 16.14 0.62 -9.94
C GLN A 35 14.67 0.73 -10.36
N GLN A 36 14.22 1.93 -10.74
CA GLN A 36 12.83 2.21 -11.10
C GLN A 36 12.62 2.14 -12.61
N THR A 37 11.84 1.17 -13.06
CA THR A 37 11.49 1.03 -14.49
C THR A 37 10.42 2.03 -14.95
N ASP A 38 9.47 2.42 -14.08
CA ASP A 38 8.43 3.40 -14.40
C ASP A 38 8.63 4.71 -13.60
N SER A 39 9.22 5.72 -14.26
CA SER A 39 9.44 7.06 -13.70
C SER A 39 8.15 7.89 -13.56
N SER A 40 7.05 7.47 -14.19
CA SER A 40 5.74 8.13 -14.05
C SER A 40 5.01 7.72 -12.76
N LYS A 41 5.41 6.59 -12.16
CA LYS A 41 4.78 6.00 -10.98
C LYS A 41 4.68 6.97 -9.78
N PRO A 42 5.74 7.70 -9.36
CA PRO A 42 5.62 8.70 -8.30
C PRO A 42 4.57 9.77 -8.60
N GLY A 43 4.47 10.24 -9.85
CA GLY A 43 3.49 11.24 -10.26
C GLY A 43 2.05 10.71 -10.26
N LYS A 44 1.85 9.43 -10.56
CA LYS A 44 0.54 8.76 -10.43
C LYS A 44 0.14 8.64 -8.95
N LEU A 45 1.04 8.16 -8.10
CA LEU A 45 0.80 8.01 -6.65
C LEU A 45 0.52 9.33 -5.94
N ARG A 46 1.22 10.42 -6.29
CA ARG A 46 0.93 11.76 -5.74
C ARG A 46 -0.48 12.24 -6.10
N ARG A 47 -0.92 11.99 -7.35
CA ARG A 47 -2.29 12.32 -7.79
C ARG A 47 -3.32 11.46 -7.07
N GLU A 48 -2.98 10.20 -6.80
CA GLU A 48 -3.81 9.28 -6.04
C GLU A 48 -4.05 9.79 -4.61
N ILE A 49 -2.98 10.11 -3.88
CA ILE A 49 -3.04 10.68 -2.53
C ILE A 49 -3.90 11.96 -2.52
N ALA A 50 -3.74 12.83 -3.51
CA ALA A 50 -4.53 14.07 -3.60
C ALA A 50 -6.03 13.79 -3.77
N ARG A 51 -6.41 12.78 -4.56
CA ARG A 51 -7.82 12.38 -4.74
C ARG A 51 -8.41 11.83 -3.44
N VAL A 52 -7.68 10.93 -2.78
CA VAL A 52 -8.09 10.36 -1.49
C VAL A 52 -8.30 11.45 -0.44
N ARG A 53 -7.37 12.40 -0.34
CA ARG A 53 -7.49 13.53 0.59
C ARG A 53 -8.65 14.46 0.27
N THR A 54 -8.94 14.66 -1.01
CA THR A 54 -10.09 15.48 -1.44
C THR A 54 -11.40 14.83 -0.99
N GLU A 55 -11.53 13.52 -1.19
CA GLU A 55 -12.69 12.75 -0.76
C GLU A 55 -12.82 12.75 0.77
N ALA A 56 -11.73 12.49 1.49
CA ALA A 56 -11.71 12.55 2.95
C ALA A 56 -12.14 13.93 3.46
N ARG A 57 -11.66 14.99 2.81
CA ARG A 57 -12.02 16.36 3.17
C ARG A 57 -13.49 16.68 2.87
N SER A 58 -14.05 16.18 1.76
CA SER A 58 -15.48 16.32 1.46
C SER A 58 -16.33 15.72 2.58
N ARG A 59 -16.00 14.50 3.01
CA ARG A 59 -16.70 13.79 4.09
C ARG A 59 -16.55 14.46 5.45
N GLU A 60 -15.39 15.05 5.73
CA GLU A 60 -15.19 15.85 6.93
C GLU A 60 -16.12 17.08 6.94
N LEU A 61 -16.19 17.80 5.82
CA LEU A 61 -17.06 18.99 5.69
C LEU A 61 -18.54 18.63 5.79
N GLU A 62 -18.97 17.52 5.19
CA GLU A 62 -20.36 17.03 5.27
C GLU A 62 -20.79 16.67 6.69
N ARG A 63 -19.84 16.36 7.57
CA ARG A 63 -20.07 15.95 8.96
C ARG A 63 -19.65 17.00 9.98
N ASP A 64 -19.31 18.21 9.51
CA ASP A 64 -18.81 19.31 10.32
C ASP A 64 -17.63 18.92 11.23
N LEU A 65 -16.73 18.11 10.68
CA LEU A 65 -15.52 17.63 11.37
C LEU A 65 -14.34 18.57 11.12
N ASP A 66 -13.48 18.66 12.12
CA ASP A 66 -12.18 19.31 12.00
C ASP A 66 -11.33 18.70 10.88
N LYS A 67 -10.40 19.50 10.36
CA LYS A 67 -9.44 19.05 9.36
C LYS A 67 -8.62 17.86 9.88
N ASP A 68 -8.48 16.85 9.02
CA ASP A 68 -7.72 15.62 9.28
C ASP A 68 -8.35 14.75 10.41
N ALA A 69 -9.59 15.01 10.81
CA ALA A 69 -10.30 14.22 11.83
C ALA A 69 -10.42 12.73 11.44
N LEU A 70 -10.71 12.44 10.17
CA LEU A 70 -10.80 11.05 9.69
C LEU A 70 -9.42 10.38 9.73
N ARG A 71 -8.38 11.09 9.31
CA ARG A 71 -7.01 10.60 9.34
C ARG A 71 -6.51 10.35 10.76
N ASN A 72 -6.82 11.25 11.69
CA ASN A 72 -6.46 11.08 13.10
C ASN A 72 -7.17 9.88 13.74
N LYS A 73 -8.43 9.63 13.34
CA LYS A 73 -9.24 8.52 13.84
C LYS A 73 -8.79 7.16 13.29
N TYR A 74 -8.58 7.05 11.98
CA TYR A 74 -8.32 5.77 11.30
C TYR A 74 -6.85 5.52 10.96
N GLY A 75 -5.99 6.55 10.97
CA GLY A 75 -4.58 6.45 10.57
C GLY A 75 -3.69 5.65 11.52
N ARG A 76 -4.18 5.35 12.74
CA ARG A 76 -3.50 4.46 13.70
C ARG A 76 -3.91 2.99 13.56
N MET A 77 -4.88 2.67 12.71
CA MET A 77 -5.30 1.28 12.52
C MET A 77 -4.16 0.49 11.88
N PRO A 78 -3.79 -0.68 12.42
CA PRO A 78 -2.84 -1.56 11.75
C PRO A 78 -3.42 -1.89 10.38
N VAL A 79 -2.64 -1.62 9.33
CA VAL A 79 -3.02 -1.98 7.97
C VAL A 79 -3.14 -3.50 7.96
N THR A 80 -4.35 -4.01 7.78
CA THR A 80 -4.60 -5.42 7.50
C THR A 80 -4.04 -5.71 6.11
N VAL A 81 -2.74 -5.95 6.04
CA VAL A 81 -2.14 -6.64 4.91
C VAL A 81 -2.75 -8.03 4.93
N ALA A 82 -3.66 -8.29 3.98
CA ALA A 82 -4.11 -9.64 3.67
C ALA A 82 -2.83 -10.47 3.51
N SER A 83 -2.58 -11.38 4.47
CA SER A 83 -1.42 -12.23 4.46
C SER A 83 -1.45 -12.99 3.13
N PRO A 84 -0.45 -12.85 2.24
CA PRO A 84 -0.36 -13.76 1.11
C PRO A 84 -0.31 -15.16 1.72
N ALA A 85 -1.21 -16.04 1.28
CA ALA A 85 -1.25 -17.42 1.72
C ALA A 85 0.19 -17.97 1.78
N PRO A 86 0.58 -18.69 2.85
CA PRO A 86 1.93 -19.20 2.95
C PRO A 86 2.19 -20.04 1.71
N ALA A 87 3.08 -19.55 0.84
CA ALA A 87 3.66 -20.34 -0.23
C ALA A 87 4.50 -21.41 0.46
N GLN A 88 3.85 -22.52 0.77
CA GLN A 88 4.45 -23.68 1.37
C GLN A 88 5.44 -24.28 0.38
N GLY A 89 6.73 -24.18 0.69
CA GLY A 89 7.70 -25.22 0.33
C GLY A 89 8.45 -25.12 -1.01
N GLY A 90 8.78 -23.93 -1.53
CA GLY A 90 9.60 -23.84 -2.75
C GLY A 90 11.12 -23.88 -2.54
N PHE A 91 11.62 -23.19 -1.52
CA PHE A 91 13.07 -22.93 -1.40
C PHE A 91 13.83 -24.01 -0.61
N LEU A 92 13.22 -24.58 0.44
CA LEU A 92 13.89 -25.59 1.28
C LEU A 92 13.80 -27.00 0.71
N GLN A 93 12.85 -27.28 -0.20
CA GLN A 93 12.73 -28.59 -0.85
C GLN A 93 13.92 -28.85 -1.80
N GLY A 94 14.32 -27.85 -2.59
CA GLY A 94 15.46 -27.98 -3.52
C GLY A 94 16.82 -28.11 -2.83
N ILE A 95 16.97 -27.59 -1.60
CA ILE A 95 18.22 -27.75 -0.82
C ILE A 95 18.27 -29.14 -0.17
N ALA A 96 17.13 -29.70 0.24
CA ALA A 96 17.06 -31.05 0.79
C ALA A 96 17.37 -32.12 -0.28
N ASP A 97 16.86 -31.95 -1.50
CA ASP A 97 17.12 -32.89 -2.61
C ASP A 97 18.61 -32.89 -3.00
N GLN A 98 19.29 -31.74 -2.95
CA GLN A 98 20.71 -31.65 -3.32
C GLN A 98 21.68 -32.15 -2.24
N ILE A 99 21.24 -32.30 -0.99
CA ILE A 99 22.05 -32.86 0.10
C ILE A 99 21.81 -34.37 0.25
N GLY A 100 20.65 -34.89 -0.17
CA GLY A 100 20.30 -36.32 -0.08
C GLY A 100 20.97 -37.23 -1.12
N GLU A 101 21.35 -36.70 -2.28
CA GLU A 101 21.96 -37.51 -3.37
C GLU A 101 23.48 -37.75 -3.22
N GLY A 102 24.10 -37.34 -2.10
CA GLY A 102 25.55 -37.42 -1.89
C GLY A 102 26.04 -38.34 -0.76
N ALA A 103 25.19 -39.16 -0.15
CA ALA A 103 25.58 -40.07 0.92
C ALA A 103 25.44 -41.54 0.47
N GLU A 104 26.51 -42.06 -0.13
CA GLU A 104 26.88 -43.48 0.01
C GLU A 104 27.31 -43.80 1.45
#